data_AF-A0A516Q314-F1
#
_entry.id   AF-A0A516Q314-F1
#
_cell.length_a   1.000
_cell.length_b   1.000
_cell.length_c   1.000
_cell.angle_alpha   90.00
_cell.angle_beta   90.00
_cell.angle_gamma   90.00
#
_symmetry.space_group_name_H-M   'P 1'
#
loop_
_entity.id
_entity.type
_entity.pdbx_description
1 polymer ?
#
loop_
_entity_poly.entity_id
_entity_poly.type
_entity_poly.pdbx_seq_one_letter_code
_entity_poly.pdbx_strand_id
1 'polypeptide(L)'
;MLDIGAPEILVLAVIAVIVFGPEKLPQFARKAAKALRYVRQMAGSAQTQLKSELGTDFDDLDFRDLNPKTFVAKHLLGDIEPLANDMKDELKGLGSLGKDTVGEATAAINEAKSSARVTTRTSVSTRAGVTATMVPALEPVTAGTPFDPDAT
;
A
#
# COMPACT_ATOMS: atom_id res chain seq x y z
N MET A 1 10.55 -6.22 -6.98
CA MET A 1 9.84 -7.13 -7.89
C MET A 1 8.75 -7.80 -7.08
N LEU A 2 7.53 -7.90 -7.62
CA LEU A 2 6.43 -8.62 -6.97
C LEU A 2 6.40 -10.02 -7.57
N ASP A 3 7.12 -10.95 -6.97
CA ASP A 3 6.99 -12.37 -7.27
C ASP A 3 5.65 -12.84 -6.71
N ILE A 4 4.58 -12.64 -7.49
CA ILE A 4 3.22 -12.98 -7.12
C ILE A 4 2.80 -14.24 -7.85
N GLY A 5 2.84 -15.37 -7.14
CA GLY A 5 2.37 -16.65 -7.63
C GLY A 5 0.94 -16.95 -7.17
N ALA A 6 0.43 -18.10 -7.62
CA ALA A 6 -0.84 -18.64 -7.14
C ALA A 6 -0.93 -18.73 -5.59
N PRO A 7 0.10 -19.20 -4.85
CA PRO A 7 0.01 -19.27 -3.39
C PRO A 7 0.00 -17.89 -2.72
N GLU A 8 0.77 -16.92 -3.23
CA GLU A 8 0.80 -15.56 -2.68
C GLU A 8 -0.54 -14.84 -2.87
N ILE A 9 -1.19 -15.03 -4.03
CA ILE A 9 -2.55 -14.51 -4.28
C ILE A 9 -3.54 -15.09 -3.27
N LEU A 10 -3.45 -16.39 -2.95
CA LEU A 10 -4.34 -17.03 -1.98
C LEU A 10 -4.14 -16.44 -0.57
N VAL A 11 -2.89 -16.25 -0.15
CA VAL A 11 -2.57 -15.61 1.14
C VAL A 11 -3.15 -14.19 1.20
N LEU A 12 -2.98 -13.41 0.14
CA LEU A 12 -3.51 -12.04 0.06
C LEU A 12 -5.05 -12.04 0.09
N ALA A 13 -5.70 -12.98 -0.61
CA ALA A 13 -7.15 -13.12 -0.59
C ALA A 13 -7.67 -13.44 0.83
N VAL A 14 -7.00 -14.33 1.58
CA VAL A 14 -7.34 -14.62 2.98
C VAL A 14 -7.20 -13.38 3.85
N ILE A 15 -6.08 -12.66 3.73
CA ILE A 15 -5.87 -11.40 4.48
C ILE A 15 -6.98 -10.39 4.16
N ALA A 16 -7.30 -10.20 2.88
CA ALA A 16 -8.35 -9.29 2.47
C ALA A 16 -9.73 -9.71 3.02
N VAL A 17 -10.03 -11.00 3.06
CA VAL A 17 -11.28 -11.51 3.66
C VAL A 17 -11.33 -11.26 5.17
N ILE A 18 -10.21 -11.39 5.89
CA ILE A 18 -10.16 -11.12 7.33
C ILE A 18 -10.35 -9.62 7.60
N VAL A 19 -9.70 -8.75 6.83
CA VAL A 19 -9.74 -7.29 7.03
C VAL A 19 -11.09 -6.70 6.64
N PHE A 20 -11.62 -7.08 5.48
CA PHE A 20 -12.85 -6.49 4.94
C PHE A 20 -14.10 -7.30 5.23
N GLY A 21 -13.96 -8.59 5.51
CA GLY A 21 -15.04 -9.57 5.64
C GLY A 21 -15.38 -10.27 4.31
N PRO A 22 -15.75 -11.57 4.35
CA PRO A 22 -16.07 -12.36 3.16
C PRO A 22 -17.28 -11.83 2.39
N GLU A 23 -18.20 -11.14 3.07
CA GLU A 23 -19.38 -10.57 2.41
C GLU A 23 -19.11 -9.24 1.71
N LYS A 24 -18.16 -8.43 2.22
CA LYS A 24 -17.93 -7.08 1.68
C LYS A 24 -16.99 -7.08 0.49
N LEU A 25 -15.98 -7.94 0.48
CA LEU A 25 -15.00 -8.08 -0.60
C LEU A 25 -15.66 -8.27 -1.99
N PRO A 26 -16.58 -9.23 -2.20
CA PRO A 26 -17.26 -9.40 -3.49
C PRO A 26 -18.15 -8.20 -3.84
N GLN A 27 -18.74 -7.53 -2.85
CA GLN A 27 -19.53 -6.32 -3.10
C GLN A 27 -18.65 -5.18 -3.60
N PHE A 28 -17.48 -4.96 -2.99
CA PHE A 28 -16.51 -3.95 -3.43
C PHE A 28 -15.92 -4.27 -4.80
N ALA A 29 -15.55 -5.53 -5.04
CA ALA A 29 -15.07 -5.97 -6.35
C ALA A 29 -16.11 -5.70 -7.45
N ARG A 30 -17.39 -5.99 -7.20
CA ARG A 30 -18.49 -5.68 -8.13
C ARG A 30 -18.64 -4.18 -8.37
N LYS A 31 -18.52 -3.34 -7.34
CA LYS A 31 -18.57 -1.87 -7.48
C LYS A 31 -17.41 -1.35 -8.31
N ALA A 32 -16.19 -1.81 -8.04
CA ALA A 32 -15.00 -1.45 -8.81
C ALA A 32 -15.10 -1.91 -10.26
N ALA A 33 -15.56 -3.14 -10.51
CA ALA A 33 -15.77 -3.66 -11.87
C ALA A 33 -16.82 -2.83 -12.64
N LYS A 34 -17.92 -2.44 -11.99
CA LYS A 34 -18.91 -1.53 -12.58
C LYS A 34 -18.29 -0.17 -12.91
N ALA A 35 -17.58 0.45 -11.97
CA ALA A 35 -16.91 1.73 -12.18
C ALA A 35 -15.92 1.66 -13.36
N LEU A 36 -15.09 0.61 -13.40
CA LEU A 36 -14.14 0.39 -14.49
C LEU A 36 -14.84 0.21 -15.84
N ARG A 37 -15.97 -0.52 -15.87
CA ARG A 37 -16.79 -0.68 -17.08
C ARG A 37 -17.37 0.65 -17.55
N TYR A 38 -17.86 1.49 -16.63
CA TYR A 38 -18.37 2.82 -16.95
C TYR A 38 -17.26 3.71 -17.54
N VAL A 39 -16.09 3.73 -16.90
CA VAL A 39 -14.92 4.47 -17.41
C VAL A 39 -14.53 3.98 -18.80
N ARG A 40 -14.46 2.66 -19.02
CA ARG A 40 -14.15 2.07 -20.33
C ARG A 40 -15.17 2.49 -21.39
N GLN A 41 -16.46 2.50 -21.05
CA GLN A 41 -17.53 2.89 -21.95
C GLN A 41 -17.47 4.39 -22.29
N MET A 42 -17.26 5.25 -21.29
CA MET A 42 -17.09 6.70 -21.49
C MET A 42 -15.87 7.02 -22.35
N ALA A 43 -14.74 6.35 -22.10
CA ALA A 43 -13.54 6.52 -22.91
C ALA A 43 -13.77 6.11 -24.38
N GLY A 44 -14.47 4.98 -24.61
CA GLY A 44 -14.83 4.54 -25.96
C GLY A 44 -15.79 5.50 -26.68
N SER A 45 -16.81 6.01 -25.98
CA SER A 45 -17.75 6.99 -26.53
C SER A 45 -17.07 8.32 -26.87
N ALA A 46 -16.22 8.84 -25.96
CA ALA A 46 -15.46 10.06 -26.21
C ALA A 46 -14.49 9.90 -27.40
N GLN A 47 -13.79 8.76 -27.49
CA GLN A 47 -12.93 8.46 -28.63
C GLN A 47 -13.73 8.38 -29.94
N THR A 48 -14.93 7.80 -29.91
CA THR A 48 -15.83 7.75 -31.08
C THR A 48 -16.27 9.15 -31.51
N GLN A 49 -16.62 10.01 -30.55
CA GLN A 49 -17.06 11.39 -30.80
C GLN A 49 -15.92 12.24 -31.38
N LEU A 50 -14.72 12.13 -30.82
CA LEU A 50 -13.51 12.82 -31.32
C LEU A 50 -13.16 12.38 -32.74
N LYS A 51 -13.22 11.06 -33.01
CA LYS A 51 -12.99 10.51 -34.34
C LYS A 51 -14.05 10.99 -35.36
N SER A 52 -15.30 11.16 -34.94
CA SER A 52 -16.37 11.64 -35.83
C SER A 52 -16.32 13.13 -36.11
N GLU A 53 -15.81 13.95 -35.19
CA GLU A 53 -15.81 15.42 -35.32
C GLU A 53 -14.49 15.98 -35.87
N LEU A 54 -13.37 15.28 -35.71
CA LEU A 54 -12.04 15.78 -36.07
C LEU A 54 -11.42 15.06 -37.28
N GLY A 55 -12.15 14.12 -37.91
CA GLY A 55 -11.66 13.38 -39.07
C GLY A 55 -10.50 12.43 -38.74
N THR A 56 -10.02 11.71 -39.75
CA THR A 56 -8.96 10.69 -39.68
C THR A 56 -7.61 11.19 -39.13
N ASP A 57 -7.46 12.47 -38.77
CA ASP A 57 -6.25 13.04 -38.16
C ASP A 57 -5.97 12.49 -36.73
N PHE A 58 -6.92 11.76 -36.13
CA PHE A 58 -6.75 11.01 -34.87
C PHE A 58 -6.73 9.48 -35.06
N ASP A 59 -6.82 8.98 -36.29
CA ASP A 59 -6.83 7.52 -36.58
C ASP A 59 -5.45 6.87 -36.53
N ASP A 60 -4.38 7.66 -36.57
CA ASP A 60 -2.99 7.19 -36.40
C ASP A 60 -2.58 7.02 -34.92
N LEU A 61 -3.51 7.26 -34.00
CA LEU A 61 -3.30 7.05 -32.57
C LEU A 61 -3.55 5.59 -32.25
N ASP A 62 -2.50 4.78 -32.38
CA ASP A 62 -2.53 3.36 -32.06
C ASP A 62 -2.57 3.15 -30.53
N PHE A 63 -3.76 3.40 -29.94
CA PHE A 63 -4.07 3.22 -28.52
C PHE A 63 -3.93 1.76 -28.06
N ARG A 64 -3.63 0.83 -28.97
CA ARG A 64 -3.60 -0.60 -28.70
C ARG A 64 -2.25 -1.09 -28.18
N ASP A 65 -1.17 -0.32 -28.33
CA ASP A 65 0.17 -0.90 -28.06
C ASP A 65 1.14 -0.05 -27.23
N LEU A 66 0.91 1.24 -26.98
CA LEU A 66 1.83 2.00 -26.11
C LEU A 66 1.12 2.67 -24.94
N ASN A 67 1.61 2.31 -23.74
CA ASN A 67 1.33 2.90 -22.44
C ASN A 67 0.69 4.30 -22.52
N PRO A 68 -0.53 4.49 -21.99
CA PRO A 68 -1.28 5.74 -22.13
C PRO A 68 -0.53 6.94 -21.52
N LYS A 69 0.36 6.70 -20.55
CA LYS A 69 1.25 7.73 -19.97
C LYS A 69 2.25 8.30 -20.99
N THR A 70 2.86 7.45 -21.82
CA THR A 70 3.83 7.88 -22.84
C THR A 70 3.16 8.55 -24.03
N PHE A 71 1.89 8.23 -24.29
CA PHE A 71 1.13 8.81 -25.38
C PHE A 71 0.61 10.22 -25.06
N VAL A 72 0.04 10.41 -23.86
CA VAL A 72 -0.31 11.73 -23.34
C VAL A 72 0.92 12.60 -23.17
N ALA A 73 2.04 12.01 -22.72
CA ALA A 73 3.33 12.69 -22.67
C ALA A 73 3.75 13.17 -24.07
N LYS A 74 3.77 12.33 -25.09
CA LYS A 74 4.25 12.76 -26.42
C LYS A 74 3.39 13.84 -27.09
N HIS A 75 2.06 13.82 -26.90
CA HIS A 75 1.19 14.82 -27.54
C HIS A 75 0.90 16.06 -26.69
N LEU A 76 0.85 15.96 -25.36
CA LEU A 76 0.72 17.16 -24.52
C LEU A 76 2.06 17.81 -24.18
N LEU A 77 3.17 17.05 -24.24
CA LEU A 77 4.51 17.56 -23.92
C LEU A 77 5.36 17.80 -25.18
N GLY A 78 5.04 17.21 -26.33
CA GLY A 78 5.72 17.50 -27.60
C GLY A 78 5.38 18.89 -28.14
N ASP A 79 4.14 19.35 -27.96
CA ASP A 79 3.74 20.72 -28.32
C ASP A 79 4.20 21.76 -27.28
N ILE A 80 4.70 21.31 -26.11
CA ILE A 80 5.07 22.16 -24.97
C ILE A 80 6.43 21.73 -24.37
N GLU A 81 7.34 21.27 -25.23
CA GLU A 81 8.68 20.76 -24.90
C GLU A 81 9.44 21.53 -23.78
N PRO A 82 9.40 22.88 -23.71
CA PRO A 82 10.04 23.61 -22.60
C PRO A 82 9.38 23.37 -21.23
N LEU A 83 8.05 23.32 -21.15
CA LEU A 83 7.31 23.18 -19.88
C LEU A 83 7.41 21.75 -19.34
N ALA A 84 7.55 20.78 -20.25
CA ALA A 84 7.70 19.37 -19.94
C ALA A 84 9.01 19.06 -19.23
N ASN A 85 10.11 19.71 -19.65
CA ASN A 85 11.42 19.53 -19.04
C ASN A 85 11.46 20.11 -17.62
N ASP A 86 10.87 21.30 -17.40
CA ASP A 86 10.76 21.91 -16.08
C ASP A 86 9.99 21.01 -15.08
N MET A 87 8.83 20.49 -15.48
CA MET A 87 8.06 19.59 -14.61
C MET A 87 8.76 18.26 -14.37
N LYS A 88 9.49 17.75 -15.35
CA LYS A 88 10.26 16.50 -15.23
C LYS A 88 11.43 16.66 -14.27
N ASP A 89 12.06 17.83 -14.24
CA ASP A 89 13.16 18.11 -13.32
C ASP A 89 12.65 18.40 -11.89
N GLU A 90 11.49 19.03 -11.75
CA GLU A 90 10.81 19.19 -10.45
C GLU A 90 10.36 17.82 -9.88
N LEU A 91 9.79 16.95 -10.71
CA LEU A 91 9.41 15.58 -10.33
C LEU A 91 10.62 14.70 -9.99
N LYS A 92 11.75 14.87 -10.68
CA LYS A 92 13.00 14.20 -10.32
C LYS A 92 13.53 14.70 -8.97
N GLY A 93 13.48 16.01 -8.72
CA GLY A 93 13.88 16.59 -7.43
C GLY A 93 13.04 16.07 -6.27
N LEU A 94 11.72 15.95 -6.48
CA LEU A 94 10.82 15.35 -5.51
C LEU A 94 11.08 13.83 -5.35
N GLY A 95 11.38 13.14 -6.45
CA GLY A 95 11.71 11.72 -6.45
C GLY A 95 13.02 11.40 -5.73
N SER A 96 14.03 12.27 -5.81
CA SER A 96 15.28 12.11 -5.05
C SER A 96 15.07 12.42 -3.56
N LEU A 97 14.32 13.47 -3.22
CA LEU A 97 13.96 13.75 -1.83
C LEU A 97 13.18 12.59 -1.19
N GLY A 98 12.24 12.00 -1.94
CA GLY A 98 11.52 10.80 -1.51
C GLY A 98 12.45 9.59 -1.35
N LYS A 99 13.43 9.43 -2.24
CA LYS A 99 14.42 8.35 -2.13
C LYS A 99 15.36 8.50 -0.95
N ASP A 100 15.79 9.72 -0.66
CA ASP A 100 16.73 10.00 0.43
C ASP A 100 16.03 9.80 1.78
N THR A 101 14.80 10.33 1.94
CA THR A 101 13.97 10.14 3.14
C THR A 101 13.59 8.67 3.37
N VAL A 102 13.21 7.95 2.31
CA VAL A 102 12.87 6.52 2.39
C VAL A 102 14.12 5.66 2.64
N GLY A 103 15.27 6.03 2.04
CA GLY A 103 16.55 5.38 2.26
C GLY A 103 17.02 5.52 3.71
N GLU A 104 16.92 6.71 4.27
CA GLU A 104 17.26 7.01 5.67
C GLU A 104 16.34 6.27 6.66
N ALA A 105 15.02 6.29 6.42
CA ALA A 105 14.08 5.53 7.23
C ALA A 105 14.35 4.02 7.18
N THR A 106 14.68 3.49 5.99
CA THR A 106 15.00 2.07 5.81
C THR A 106 16.33 1.70 6.49
N ALA A 107 17.32 2.60 6.46
CA ALA A 107 18.59 2.42 7.15
C ALA A 107 18.41 2.42 8.68
N ALA A 108 17.66 3.37 9.22
CA ALA A 108 17.36 3.45 10.66
C ALA A 108 16.61 2.20 11.16
N ILE A 109 15.68 1.66 10.36
CA ILE A 109 14.96 0.42 10.71
C ILE A 109 15.91 -0.79 10.72
N ASN A 110 16.84 -0.90 9.76
CA ASN A 110 17.83 -1.98 9.73
C ASN A 110 18.85 -1.89 10.88
N GLU A 111 19.18 -0.68 11.31
CA GLU A 111 20.07 -0.43 12.45
C GLU A 111 19.39 -0.73 13.79
N ALA A 112 18.12 -0.35 13.95
CA ALA A 112 17.29 -0.73 15.09
C ALA A 112 17.09 -2.25 15.17
N LYS A 113 16.90 -2.93 14.03
CA LYS A 113 16.81 -4.39 13.96
C LYS A 113 18.14 -5.07 14.33
N SER A 114 19.27 -4.46 14.01
CA SER A 114 20.60 -4.95 14.37
C SER A 114 20.88 -4.77 15.87
N SER A 115 20.43 -3.67 16.47
CA SER A 115 20.54 -3.38 17.91
C SER A 115 19.59 -4.24 18.76
N ALA A 116 18.39 -4.56 18.25
CA ALA A 116 17.46 -5.48 18.91
C ALA A 116 17.93 -6.95 18.88
N ARG A 117 18.73 -7.35 17.87
CA ARG A 117 19.30 -8.70 17.76
C ARG A 117 20.53 -8.92 18.68
N VAL A 118 21.19 -7.84 19.10
CA VAL A 118 22.31 -7.89 20.06
C VAL A 118 21.80 -8.04 21.49
N THR A 119 20.71 -7.35 21.85
CA THR A 119 20.12 -7.43 23.20
C THR A 119 19.46 -8.78 23.50
N THR A 120 18.91 -9.45 22.48
CA THR A 120 18.25 -10.77 22.62
C THR A 120 19.19 -11.96 22.77
N ARG A 121 20.52 -11.77 22.71
CA ARG A 121 21.51 -12.86 22.88
C ARG A 121 22.28 -12.84 24.21
N THR A 122 22.15 -11.78 25.00
CA THR A 122 22.94 -11.62 26.25
C THR A 122 22.17 -12.06 27.51
N SER A 123 20.89 -12.42 27.40
CA SER A 123 20.07 -12.77 28.56
C SER A 123 19.44 -14.17 28.51
N VAL A 124 20.16 -15.22 28.12
CA VAL A 124 19.81 -16.61 28.53
C VAL A 124 21.07 -17.46 28.67
N SER A 125 21.81 -17.26 29.77
CA SER A 125 22.75 -18.26 30.29
C SER A 125 22.76 -18.21 31.82
N THR A 126 21.75 -18.83 32.43
CA THR A 126 21.84 -19.26 33.83
C THR A 126 21.06 -20.57 34.03
N ARG A 127 21.75 -21.66 33.73
CA ARG A 127 21.86 -22.91 34.50
C ARG A 127 20.64 -23.36 35.33
N ALA A 128 20.02 -24.41 34.79
CA ALA A 128 19.51 -25.62 35.44
C ALA A 128 19.51 -25.70 36.98
N GLY A 129 18.30 -25.88 37.53
CA GLY A 129 18.02 -26.86 38.59
C GLY A 129 18.04 -26.35 40.02
N VAL A 130 16.87 -25.98 40.56
CA VAL A 130 16.52 -26.19 41.98
C VAL A 130 15.01 -26.48 42.09
N THR A 131 14.71 -27.68 42.58
CA THR A 131 13.40 -28.16 43.02
C THR A 131 13.03 -27.66 44.42
N ALA A 132 11.74 -27.72 44.75
CA ALA A 132 11.10 -27.49 46.07
C ALA A 132 10.76 -26.00 46.34
N THR A 133 9.57 -25.60 46.80
CA THR A 133 8.66 -26.24 47.75
C THR A 133 7.24 -25.67 47.58
N MET A 134 6.25 -26.56 47.63
CA MET A 134 4.83 -26.28 47.75
C MET A 134 4.50 -25.70 49.14
N VAL A 135 3.86 -24.52 49.19
CA VAL A 135 3.26 -23.93 50.41
C VAL A 135 1.80 -23.59 50.08
N PRO A 136 0.80 -24.05 50.87
CA PRO A 136 -0.61 -23.90 50.51
C PRO A 136 -1.26 -22.61 51.02
N ALA A 137 -2.25 -22.16 50.24
CA ALA A 137 -3.48 -21.45 50.61
C ALA A 137 -3.43 -20.11 51.38
N LEU A 138 -3.78 -19.01 50.69
CA LEU A 138 -4.55 -17.89 51.23
C LEU A 138 -5.46 -17.29 50.13
N GLU A 139 -6.67 -16.91 50.55
CA GLU A 139 -7.90 -16.67 49.78
C GLU A 139 -7.94 -15.36 48.94
N PRO A 140 -8.84 -15.23 47.94
CA PRO A 140 -9.02 -13.98 47.19
C PRO A 140 -9.89 -12.98 47.98
N VAL A 141 -9.25 -11.99 48.62
CA VAL A 141 -9.96 -10.83 49.18
C VAL A 141 -10.25 -9.82 48.06
N THR A 142 -11.55 -9.67 47.81
CA THR A 142 -12.20 -8.59 47.06
C THR A 142 -12.23 -7.32 47.91
N ALA A 143 -11.77 -6.19 47.37
CA ALA A 143 -12.10 -4.82 47.84
C ALA A 143 -11.67 -3.85 46.71
N GLY A 144 -12.59 -3.25 45.96
CA GLY A 144 -13.16 -1.92 46.27
C GLY A 144 -12.22 -0.83 45.73
N THR A 145 -12.57 0.01 44.74
CA THR A 145 -13.79 0.81 44.58
C THR A 145 -14.10 1.12 43.11
N PRO A 146 -15.38 1.36 42.73
CA PRO A 146 -15.78 1.81 41.40
C PRO A 146 -15.34 3.25 41.11
N PHE A 147 -15.08 3.55 39.83
CA PHE A 147 -14.73 4.89 39.33
C PHE A 147 -15.97 5.81 39.42
N ASP A 148 -15.78 7.00 40.00
CA ASP A 148 -16.76 8.05 40.24
C ASP A 148 -16.92 8.95 38.98
N PRO A 149 -18.13 9.14 38.43
CA PRO A 149 -18.36 9.98 37.26
C PRO A 149 -18.50 11.49 37.51
N ASP A 150 -18.30 12.02 38.73
CA ASP A 150 -18.41 13.46 39.02
C ASP A 150 -17.12 14.29 38.82
N ALA A 151 -16.17 13.82 38.00
CA ALA A 151 -15.08 14.67 37.52
C ALA A 151 -15.54 15.55 36.33
N THR A 152 -16.17 16.69 36.64
CA THR A 152 -16.43 17.80 35.70
C THR A 152 -15.16 18.60 35.43
#